data_AF-A0A946CX21-F1
#
_entry.id   AF-A0A946CX21-F1
#
_cell.length_a   1.000
_cell.length_b   1.000
_cell.length_c   1.000
_cell.angle_alpha   90.00
_cell.angle_beta   90.00
_cell.angle_gamma   90.00
#
_symmetry.space_group_name_H-M   'P 1'
#
loop_
_entity.id
_entity.type
_entity.pdbx_description
1 polymer ?
#
loop_
_entity_poly.entity_id
_entity_poly.type
_entity_poly.pdbx_seq_one_letter_code
_entity_poly.pdbx_strand_id
1 'polypeptide(L)'
;MKSTIKFGSVSGIDLFVHWTFLVLLFGIFGFYVFQGLTVLAALLGVGLILSVFGCVVLHELGHAFMARKFGIPTIDIIMYPVGGVARL
;
A
#
# COMPACT_ATOMS: atom_id res chain seq x y z
N MET A 1 -9.39 -3.63 13.33
CA MET A 1 -9.04 -4.77 12.44
C MET A 1 -10.17 -5.21 11.50
N LYS A 2 -11.43 -4.70 11.58
CA LYS A 2 -12.54 -5.11 10.69
C LYS A 2 -12.52 -4.54 9.26
N SER A 3 -11.45 -3.85 8.87
CA SER A 3 -11.43 -2.93 7.72
C SER A 3 -10.17 -3.08 6.84
N THR A 4 -9.42 -4.16 7.03
CA THR A 4 -8.19 -4.46 6.30
C THR A 4 -8.39 -5.72 5.46
N ILE A 5 -7.92 -5.68 4.22
CA ILE A 5 -8.03 -6.77 3.25
C ILE A 5 -6.62 -7.31 3.02
N LYS A 6 -6.42 -8.62 3.18
CA LYS A 6 -5.14 -9.27 2.85
C LYS A 6 -4.99 -9.29 1.33
N PHE A 7 -3.88 -8.76 0.81
CA PHE A 7 -3.62 -8.75 -0.62
C PHE A 7 -2.41 -9.60 -1.03
N GLY A 8 -1.58 -10.01 -0.07
CA GLY A 8 -0.44 -10.88 -0.35
C GLY A 8 0.31 -11.30 0.90
N SER A 9 1.36 -12.08 0.71
CA SER A 9 2.36 -12.38 1.73
C SER A 9 3.74 -12.45 1.11
N VAL A 10 4.75 -11.97 1.84
CA VAL A 10 6.15 -11.95 1.40
C VAL A 10 7.03 -12.50 2.51
N SER A 11 7.78 -13.58 2.23
CA SER A 11 8.71 -14.21 3.19
C SER A 11 8.10 -14.59 4.55
N GLY A 12 6.79 -14.87 4.57
CA GLY A 12 6.01 -15.20 5.77
C GLY A 12 5.38 -14.00 6.48
N ILE A 13 5.53 -12.78 5.96
CA ILE A 13 4.90 -11.56 6.47
C ILE A 13 3.62 -11.32 5.67
N ASP A 14 2.49 -11.21 6.36
CA ASP A 14 1.21 -10.95 5.72
C ASP A 14 1.04 -9.45 5.42
N LEU A 15 0.67 -9.14 4.18
CA LEU A 15 0.46 -7.79 3.70
C LEU A 15 -1.04 -7.49 3.60
N PHE A 16 -1.46 -6.42 4.27
CA PHE A 16 -2.83 -5.96 4.32
C PHE A 16 -2.94 -4.53 3.77
N VAL A 17 -4.09 -4.22 3.20
CA VAL A 17 -4.45 -2.86 2.79
C VAL A 17 -5.73 -2.44 3.50
N HIS A 18 -5.78 -1.22 4.02
CA HIS A 18 -7.00 -0.67 4.59
C HIS A 18 -7.96 -0.24 3.47
N TRP A 19 -9.28 -0.41 3.64
CA TRP A 19 -10.26 -0.05 2.59
C TRP A 19 -10.21 1.42 2.16
N THR A 20 -9.76 2.31 3.05
CA THR A 20 -9.56 3.74 2.73
C THR A 20 -8.52 3.96 1.64
N PHE A 21 -7.64 2.99 1.39
CA PHE A 21 -6.73 3.01 0.25
C PHE A 21 -7.48 2.96 -1.08
N LEU A 22 -8.56 2.18 -1.18
CA LEU A 22 -9.39 2.15 -2.39
C LEU A 22 -10.06 3.51 -2.63
N VAL A 23 -10.50 4.18 -1.56
CA VAL A 23 -11.06 5.53 -1.66
C VAL A 23 -10.04 6.51 -2.24
N LEU A 24 -8.76 6.40 -1.86
CA LEU A 24 -7.68 7.19 -2.46
C LEU A 24 -7.55 6.92 -3.97
N LEU A 25 -7.49 5.63 -4.37
CA LEU A 25 -7.33 5.26 -5.78
C LEU A 25 -8.52 5.73 -6.65
N PHE A 26 -9.75 5.46 -6.20
CA PHE A 26 -10.95 5.91 -6.89
C PHE A 26 -11.11 7.43 -6.85
N GLY A 27 -10.71 8.08 -5.77
CA GLY A 27 -10.71 9.54 -5.65
C GLY A 27 -9.78 10.20 -6.66
N ILE A 28 -8.57 9.66 -6.85
CA ILE A 28 -7.60 10.16 -7.84
C ILE A 28 -8.10 9.91 -9.26
N PHE A 29 -8.61 8.71 -9.54
CA PHE A 29 -9.20 8.42 -10.85
C PHE A 29 -10.35 9.37 -11.16
N GLY A 30 -11.30 9.50 -10.22
CA GLY A 30 -12.45 10.39 -10.34
C GLY A 30 -12.02 11.84 -10.53
N PHE A 31 -11.06 12.32 -9.76
CA PHE A 31 -10.53 13.69 -9.88
C PHE A 31 -10.02 13.99 -11.30
N TYR A 32 -9.26 13.07 -11.90
CA TYR A 32 -8.78 13.25 -13.28
C TYR A 32 -9.94 13.30 -14.29
N VAL A 33 -10.92 12.40 -14.14
CA VAL A 33 -12.11 12.37 -15.01
C VAL A 33 -12.95 13.64 -14.84
N PHE A 34 -13.15 14.12 -13.60
CA PHE A 34 -13.87 15.36 -13.30
C PHE A 34 -13.18 16.60 -13.89
N GLN A 35 -11.86 16.58 -14.03
CA GLN A 35 -11.11 17.63 -14.73
C GLN A 35 -11.16 17.52 -16.25
N GLY A 36 -11.91 16.56 -16.81
CA GLY A 36 -12.02 16.36 -18.26
C GLY A 36 -10.77 15.75 -18.91
N LEU A 37 -9.85 15.18 -18.11
CA LEU A 37 -8.67 14.50 -18.63
C LEU A 37 -9.06 13.14 -19.23
N THR A 38 -8.18 12.61 -20.08
CA THR A 38 -8.39 11.30 -20.69
C THR A 38 -8.35 10.18 -19.64
N VAL A 39 -9.07 9.08 -19.92
CA VAL A 39 -9.03 7.87 -19.08
C VAL A 39 -7.59 7.36 -18.92
N LEU A 40 -6.76 7.48 -19.96
CA LEU A 40 -5.34 7.12 -19.89
C LEU A 40 -4.59 7.96 -18.84
N ALA A 41 -4.82 9.28 -18.80
CA ALA A 41 -4.20 10.14 -17.80
C ALA A 41 -4.64 9.76 -16.37
N ALA A 42 -5.92 9.44 -16.18
CA ALA A 42 -6.43 8.97 -14.90
C ALA A 42 -5.77 7.64 -14.45
N LEU A 43 -5.62 6.68 -15.38
CA LEU A 43 -4.93 5.42 -15.13
C LEU A 43 -3.44 5.62 -14.81
N LEU A 44 -2.76 6.54 -15.49
CA LEU A 44 -1.37 6.89 -15.19
C LEU A 44 -1.23 7.51 -13.80
N GLY A 45 -2.15 8.39 -13.39
CA GLY A 45 -2.18 8.96 -12.05
C GLY A 45 -2.36 7.89 -10.97
N VAL A 46 -3.29 6.96 -11.18
CA VAL A 46 -3.47 5.79 -10.30
C VAL A 46 -2.22 4.91 -10.27
N GLY A 47 -1.63 4.63 -11.43
CA GLY A 47 -0.41 3.84 -11.57
C GLY A 47 0.79 4.46 -10.83
N LEU A 48 0.93 5.78 -10.88
CA LEU A 48 1.95 6.51 -10.13
C LEU A 48 1.80 6.27 -8.62
N ILE A 49 0.58 6.41 -8.08
CA ILE A 49 0.30 6.23 -6.65
C ILE A 49 0.58 4.79 -6.22
N LEU A 50 0.14 3.81 -7.03
CA LEU A 50 0.46 2.40 -6.78
C LEU A 50 1.98 2.16 -6.80
N SER A 51 2.72 2.83 -7.67
CA SER A 51 4.19 2.70 -7.74
C SER A 51 4.86 3.27 -6.49
N VAL A 52 4.43 4.46 -6.03
CA VAL A 52 4.92 5.06 -4.78
C VAL A 52 4.62 4.15 -3.59
N PHE A 53 3.40 3.61 -3.50
CA PHE A 53 3.05 2.67 -2.44
C PHE A 53 3.79 1.33 -2.54
N GLY A 54 4.11 0.88 -3.75
CA GLY A 54 5.04 -0.22 -3.97
C GLY A 54 6.41 0.04 -3.33
N CYS A 55 6.97 1.25 -3.49
CA CYS A 55 8.20 1.65 -2.80
C CYS A 55 8.05 1.65 -1.27
N VAL A 56 6.91 2.10 -0.74
CA VAL A 56 6.64 2.06 0.72
C VAL A 56 6.57 0.62 1.22
N VAL A 57 5.90 -0.29 0.50
CA VAL A 57 5.89 -1.72 0.86
C VAL A 57 7.31 -2.28 0.91
N LEU A 58 8.14 -1.98 -0.08
CA LEU A 58 9.54 -2.41 -0.11
C LEU A 58 10.36 -1.80 1.05
N HIS A 59 10.10 -0.54 1.41
CA HIS A 59 10.73 0.12 2.55
C HIS A 59 10.39 -0.58 3.87
N GLU A 60 9.11 -0.86 4.12
CA GLU A 60 8.66 -1.57 5.32
C GLU A 60 9.17 -3.01 5.37
N LEU A 61 9.23 -3.70 4.22
CA LEU A 61 9.87 -5.01 4.13
C LEU A 61 11.37 -4.95 4.47
N GLY A 62 12.05 -3.86 4.11
CA GLY A 62 13.43 -3.61 4.52
C GLY A 62 13.58 -3.57 6.04
N HIS A 63 12.69 -2.87 6.74
CA HIS A 63 12.65 -2.85 8.21
C HIS A 63 12.39 -4.24 8.78
N ALA A 64 11.39 -4.94 8.24
CA ALA A 64 11.04 -6.29 8.69
C ALA A 64 12.18 -7.29 8.51
N PHE A 65 12.88 -7.25 7.37
CA PHE A 65 14.03 -8.12 7.11
C PHE A 65 15.22 -7.77 8.01
N MET A 66 15.43 -6.49 8.31
CA MET A 66 16.47 -6.09 9.25
C MET A 66 16.15 -6.58 10.68
N ALA A 67 14.91 -6.38 11.15
CA ALA A 67 14.44 -6.86 12.45
C ALA A 67 14.58 -8.38 12.57
N ARG A 68 14.26 -9.13 11.50
CA ARG A 68 14.42 -10.58 11.44
C ARG A 68 15.86 -11.03 11.64
N LYS A 69 16.86 -10.27 11.15
CA LYS A 69 18.28 -10.59 11.41
C LYS A 69 18.65 -10.47 12.89
N PHE A 70 17.93 -9.66 13.66
CA PHE A 70 18.08 -9.54 15.11
C PHE A 70 17.14 -10.48 15.89
N GLY A 71 16.45 -11.41 15.22
CA GLY A 71 15.54 -12.36 15.86
C GLY A 71 14.18 -11.79 16.25
N ILE A 72 13.82 -10.59 15.77
CA ILE A 72 12.52 -9.97 16.02
C ILE A 72 11.60 -10.30 14.84
N PRO A 73 10.56 -11.13 15.01
CA PRO A 73 9.63 -11.45 13.94
C PRO A 73 8.69 -10.28 13.66
N THR A 74 8.32 -10.05 12.40
CA THR A 74 7.25 -9.11 12.01
C THR A 74 5.97 -9.91 11.73
N ILE A 75 4.86 -9.54 12.36
CA ILE A 75 3.60 -10.29 12.29
C ILE A 75 2.83 -9.92 11.02
N ASP A 76 2.58 -8.62 10.82
CA ASP A 76 1.84 -8.11 9.67
C ASP A 76 2.27 -6.68 9.29
N ILE A 77 2.08 -6.33 8.03
CA ILE A 77 2.25 -4.97 7.51
C ILE A 77 0.90 -4.50 6.97
N ILE A 78 0.42 -3.35 7.45
CA ILE A 78 -0.84 -2.76 7.02
C ILE A 78 -0.56 -1.46 6.29
N MET A 79 -1.06 -1.35 5.05
CA MET A 79 -0.95 -0.16 4.23
C MET A 79 -2.17 0.75 4.41
N TYR A 80 -1.92 1.98 4.83
CA TYR A 80 -2.88 3.08 4.93
C TYR A 80 -2.62 4.11 3.84
N PRO A 81 -3.59 5.00 3.53
CA PRO A 81 -3.38 6.09 2.58
C PRO A 81 -2.23 7.04 2.93
N VAL A 82 -1.81 7.07 4.19
CA VAL A 82 -0.74 7.97 4.69
C VAL A 82 0.63 7.27 4.73
N GLY A 83 0.66 5.93 4.66
CA GLY A 83 1.90 5.15 4.76
C GLY A 83 1.67 3.69 5.15
N GLY A 84 2.75 2.93 5.31
CA GLY A 84 2.72 1.57 5.85
C GLY A 84 2.97 1.57 7.36
N VAL A 85 2.33 0.66 8.08
CA VAL A 85 2.64 0.38 9.49
C VAL A 85 3.01 -1.09 9.60
N ALA A 86 4.28 -1.37 9.88
CA ALA A 86 4.75 -2.70 10.26
C ALA A 86 4.51 -2.95 11.75
N ARG A 87 3.84 -4.05 12.09
CA ARG A 87 3.72 -4.51 13.47
C ARG A 87 4.77 -5.59 13.71
N LEU A 88 5.78 -5.19 14.47
CA LEU A 88 6.82 -6.05 15.05
C LEU A 88 6.24 -6.78 16.27
#